data_AF-A0A974P146-F1
#
_entry.id   AF-A0A974P146-F1
#
_cell.length_a   1.000
_cell.length_b   1.000
_cell.length_c   1.000
_cell.angle_alpha   90.00
_cell.angle_beta   90.00
_cell.angle_gamma   90.00
#
_symmetry.space_group_name_H-M   'P 1'
#
loop_
_entity.id
_entity.type
_entity.pdbx_description
1 polymer ?
#
loop_
_entity_poly.entity_id
_entity_poly.type
_entity_poly.pdbx_seq_one_letter_code
_entity_poly.pdbx_strand_id
1 'polypeptide(L)' 'MSVMVLETERLFLRHLTPDDDAFILELLNEPGFLENIGDRKVRTLEDARRYVADGPAASYVRTASDSGGWD' A
#
# COMPACT_ATOMS: atom_id res chain seq x y z
N MET A 1 -2.24 6.23 -12.47
CA MET A 1 -1.37 7.39 -12.14
C MET A 1 -1.36 7.57 -10.63
N SER A 2 -0.18 7.77 -10.03
CA SER A 2 -0.01 7.90 -8.58
C SER A 2 0.52 9.29 -8.21
N VAL A 3 0.22 9.75 -7.00
CA VAL A 3 0.72 11.02 -6.43
C VAL A 3 2.06 10.78 -5.74
N MET A 4 3.09 11.52 -6.11
CA MET A 4 4.39 11.53 -5.41
C MET A 4 4.28 12.34 -4.12
N VAL A 5 4.76 11.79 -3.01
CA VAL A 5 4.60 12.32 -1.65
C VAL A 5 5.90 12.84 -1.07
N LEU A 6 7.00 12.12 -1.29
CA LEU A 6 8.31 12.49 -0.76
C LEU A 6 9.41 12.04 -1.72
N GLU A 7 10.42 12.89 -1.85
CA GLU A 7 11.66 12.58 -2.55
C GLU A 7 12.84 12.78 -1.58
N THR A 8 13.79 11.86 -1.63
CA THR A 8 15.07 11.94 -0.95
C THR A 8 16.16 11.61 -1.94
N GLU A 9 17.43 11.76 -1.55
CA GLU A 9 18.57 11.43 -2.41
C GLU A 9 18.52 10.00 -3.00
N ARG A 10 17.93 9.03 -2.28
CA ARG A 10 17.94 7.61 -2.68
C ARG A 10 16.57 6.99 -2.92
N LEU A 11 15.48 7.70 -2.61
CA LEU A 11 14.13 7.14 -2.60
C LEU A 11 13.07 8.14 -3.05
N PHE A 12 12.12 7.64 -3.82
CA PHE A 12 10.86 8.29 -4.14
C PHE A 12 9.72 7.53 -3.48
N LEU A 13 8.90 8.21 -2.71
CA LEU A 13 7.68 7.69 -2.12
C LEU A 13 6.48 8.27 -2.84
N ARG A 14 5.54 7.40 -3.22
CA ARG A 14 4.28 7.74 -3.86
C ARG A 14 3.15 6.95 -3.25
N HIS A 15 1.91 7.41 -3.41
CA HIS A 15 0.75 6.65 -2.99
C HIS A 15 0.67 5.29 -3.72
N LEU A 16 0.31 4.25 -2.98
CA LEU A 16 0.02 2.96 -3.56
C LEU A 16 -1.24 3.03 -4.42
N THR A 17 -1.23 2.37 -5.57
CA THR A 17 -2.36 2.30 -6.50
C THR A 17 -2.69 0.85 -6.84
N PRO A 18 -3.92 0.52 -7.28
CA PRO A 18 -4.25 -0.85 -7.67
C PRO A 18 -3.34 -1.42 -8.77
N ASP A 19 -2.67 -0.58 -9.56
CA ASP A 19 -1.70 -1.01 -10.58
C ASP A 19 -0.40 -1.59 -9.98
N ASP A 20 -0.20 -1.49 -8.66
CA ASP A 20 0.91 -2.09 -7.92
C ASP A 20 0.65 -3.55 -7.50
N ASP A 21 -0.39 -4.16 -8.06
CA ASP A 21 -0.93 -5.48 -7.73
C ASP A 21 0.11 -6.60 -7.76
N ALA A 22 0.98 -6.65 -8.76
CA ALA A 22 1.98 -7.71 -8.91
C ALA A 22 3.00 -7.68 -7.76
N PHE A 23 3.51 -6.49 -7.42
CA PHE A 23 4.44 -6.32 -6.29
C PHE A 23 3.78 -6.66 -4.96
N ILE A 24 2.52 -6.25 -4.77
CA ILE A 24 1.77 -6.54 -3.55
C ILE A 24 1.46 -8.04 -3.43
N LEU A 25 1.10 -8.70 -4.52
CA LEU A 25 0.87 -10.14 -4.53
C LEU A 25 2.12 -10.91 -4.10
N GLU A 26 3.29 -10.53 -4.62
CA GLU A 26 4.57 -11.12 -4.22
C GLU A 26 4.85 -10.87 -2.73
N LEU A 27 4.88 -9.60 -2.31
CA LEU A 27 5.20 -9.20 -0.94
C LEU A 27 4.32 -9.90 0.11
N LEU A 28 3.00 -9.97 -0.11
CA LEU A 28 2.07 -10.56 0.85
C LEU A 28 2.17 -12.09 0.95
N ASN A 29 2.84 -12.74 0.01
CA ASN A 29 3.06 -14.18 0.00
C ASN A 29 4.52 -14.58 0.26
N GLU A 30 5.40 -13.60 0.50
CA GLU A 30 6.76 -13.85 0.98
C GLU A 30 6.73 -14.62 2.32
N PRO A 31 7.57 -15.66 2.51
CA PRO A 31 7.59 -16.44 3.74
C PRO A 31 7.74 -15.57 5.00
N GLY A 32 8.62 -14.57 4.92
CA GLY A 32 8.85 -13.64 6.04
C GLY A 32 7.62 -12.79 6.37
N PHE A 33 6.81 -12.41 5.36
CA PHE A 33 5.57 -11.68 5.57
C PHE A 33 4.53 -12.59 6.23
N LEU A 34 4.36 -13.82 5.73
CA LEU A 34 3.42 -14.78 6.27
C LEU A 34 3.74 -15.16 7.71
N GLU A 35 5.02 -15.34 8.04
CA GLU A 35 5.48 -15.72 9.38
C GLU A 35 5.38 -14.55 10.38
N ASN A 36 5.76 -13.33 9.98
CA ASN A 36 5.98 -12.24 10.94
C ASN A 36 4.91 -11.14 10.92
N ILE A 37 4.07 -11.05 9.89
CA ILE A 37 3.02 -10.02 9.74
C ILE A 37 1.63 -10.67 9.64
N GLY A 38 1.56 -11.85 9.05
CA GLY A 38 0.37 -12.70 8.99
C GLY A 38 -0.34 -12.67 7.64
N ASP A 39 -0.95 -13.80 7.31
CA ASP A 39 -1.59 -14.05 6.02
C ASP A 39 -2.80 -13.13 5.76
N ARG A 40 -2.74 -12.38 4.65
CA ARG A 40 -3.82 -11.49 4.18
C ARG A 40 -4.78 -12.17 3.20
N LYS A 41 -4.57 -13.45 2.88
CA LYS A 41 -5.38 -14.26 1.95
C LYS A 41 -5.47 -13.71 0.52
N VAL A 42 -4.48 -12.92 0.10
CA VAL A 42 -4.35 -12.40 -1.26
C VAL A 42 -3.59 -13.42 -2.10
N ARG A 43 -4.22 -14.03 -3.12
CA ARG A 43 -3.64 -15.13 -3.91
C ARG A 43 -3.66 -14.92 -5.41
N THR A 44 -4.33 -13.87 -5.88
CA THR A 44 -4.43 -13.51 -7.29
C THR A 44 -4.15 -12.03 -7.49
N LEU A 45 -3.85 -11.61 -8.72
CA LEU A 45 -3.72 -10.18 -9.06
C LEU A 45 -5.02 -9.43 -8.78
N GLU A 46 -6.18 -10.07 -8.99
CA GLU A 46 -7.48 -9.47 -8.65
C GLU A 46 -7.63 -9.24 -7.13
N ASP A 47 -7.21 -10.20 -6.32
CA ASP A 47 -7.18 -10.03 -4.86
C ASP A 47 -6.25 -8.90 -4.45
N ALA A 48 -5.08 -8.79 -5.09
CA ALA A 48 -4.10 -7.75 -4.78
C ALA A 48 -4.63 -6.36 -5.16
N ARG A 49 -5.27 -6.21 -6.32
CA ARG A 49 -5.97 -4.98 -6.72
C ARG A 49 -7.01 -4.55 -5.70
N ARG A 50 -7.88 -5.49 -5.28
CA ARG A 50 -8.90 -5.23 -4.24
C ARG A 50 -8.26 -4.86 -2.92
N TYR A 51 -7.27 -5.63 -2.47
CA TYR A 51 -6.56 -5.38 -1.23
C TYR A 51 -6.00 -3.95 -1.20
N VAL A 52 -5.35 -3.50 -2.28
CA VAL A 52 -4.82 -2.14 -2.38
C VAL A 52 -5.94 -1.10 -2.35
N ALA A 53 -6.96 -1.27 -3.19
CA ALA A 53 -8.05 -0.29 -3.34
C ALA A 53 -8.84 -0.10 -2.05
N ASP A 54 -9.20 -1.20 -1.38
CA ASP A 54 -10.09 -1.20 -0.21
C ASP A 54 -9.32 -0.96 1.10
N GLY A 55 -8.01 -1.21 1.10
CA GLY A 55 -7.14 -1.09 2.26
C GLY A 55 -6.25 0.16 2.23
N PRO A 56 -4.94 0.01 1.96
CA PRO A 56 -3.96 1.09 2.09
C PRO A 56 -4.28 2.31 1.22
N ALA A 57 -4.78 2.15 -0.02
CA ALA A 57 -5.08 3.30 -0.87
C ALA A 57 -6.28 4.11 -0.37
N ALA A 58 -7.31 3.45 0.17
CA ALA A 58 -8.47 4.11 0.76
C ALA A 58 -8.09 4.99 1.98
N SER A 59 -7.02 4.63 2.70
CA SER A 59 -6.57 5.39 3.87
C SER A 59 -6.09 6.80 3.52
N TYR A 60 -5.48 7.01 2.34
CA TYR A 60 -4.92 8.31 1.94
C TYR A 60 -5.99 9.41 1.76
N VAL A 61 -7.20 9.01 1.37
CA VAL A 61 -8.33 9.94 1.19
C VAL A 61 -8.94 10.31 2.55
N ARG A 62 -8.83 9.42 3.55
CA ARG A 62 -9.48 9.58 4.85
C ARG A 62 -8.77 10.59 5.77
N THR A 63 -7.46 10.74 5.67
CA THR A 63 -6.66 11.62 6.55
C THR A 63 -6.50 13.05 6.03
N ALA A 64 -6.93 13.35 4.80
CA ALA A 64 -6.81 14.70 4.23
C ALA A 64 -7.68 15.76 4.93
N SER A 65 -8.60 15.39 5.83
CA SER A 65 -9.48 16.33 6.55
C SER A 65 -9.06 16.67 7.99
N ASP A 66 -8.08 15.97 8.58
CA ASP A 66 -7.67 16.19 9.97
C ASP A 66 -6.18 16.55 10.07
N SER A 67 -5.79 17.70 9.52
CA SER A 67 -4.53 18.35 9.92
C SER A 67 -4.75 19.09 11.25
N GLY A 68 -4.98 18.33 12.31
CA GLY A 68 -4.85 18.77 13.69
C GLY A 68 -3.44 18.46 14.20
N GLY A 69 -2.65 19.51 14.39
CA GLY A 69 -1.44 19.62 15.23
C GLY A 69 -0.60 18.37 15.49
N TRP A 70 0.58 18.33 14.87
CA TRP A 70 1.79 17.82 15.53
C TRP A 70 2.77 19.00 15.62
N ASP A 71 2.42 19.96 16.47
CA ASP A 71 3.41 20.77 17.18
C ASP A 71 4.17 19.94 18.23
#